data_AF-A6LKN8-F1
#
_entry.id   AF-A6LKN8-F1
#
_cell.length_a   1.000
_cell.length_b   1.000
_cell.length_c   1.000
_cell.angle_alpha   90.00
_cell.angle_beta   90.00
_cell.angle_gamma   90.00
#
_symmetry.space_group_name_H-M   'P 1'
#
loop_
_entity.id
_entity.type
_entity.pdbx_description
1 polymer ?
#
loop_
_entity_poly.entity_id
_entity_poly.type
_entity_poly.pdbx_seq_one_letter_code
_entity_poly.pdbx_strand_id
1 'polypeptide(L)'
;MKKGIYLLFLIVKEKISIKVGSLGTITFSKGLYVYIGSAQNNLEKRIDRHLKKDKKIFWHIDYITTNPHTEIISVMYLENASKRLESTIACNLSKKFSKIKNFGATDDKTCNSHFFKLI
;
A
#
# COMPACT_ATOMS: atom_id res chain seq x y z
N MET A 1 -14.18 12.45 13.32
CA MET A 1 -12.99 11.97 12.57
C MET A 1 -13.39 10.75 11.77
N LYS A 2 -13.11 10.73 10.47
CA LYS A 2 -13.44 9.58 9.61
C LYS A 2 -12.47 8.43 9.86
N LYS A 3 -13.00 7.21 9.81
CA LYS A 3 -12.24 5.95 9.83
C LYS A 3 -12.61 5.15 8.59
N GLY A 4 -11.77 4.21 8.20
CA GLY A 4 -12.08 3.35 7.08
C GLY A 4 -10.89 2.59 6.54
N ILE A 5 -11.04 2.19 5.28
CA ILE A 5 -10.00 1.56 4.49
C ILE A 5 -9.75 2.41 3.24
N TYR A 6 -8.55 2.33 2.70
CA TYR A 6 -8.14 3.05 1.50
C TYR A 6 -7.34 2.14 0.58
N LEU A 7 -7.42 2.45 -0.71
CA LEU A 7 -6.67 1.84 -1.78
C LEU A 7 -5.84 2.92 -2.45
N LEU A 8 -4.51 2.75 -2.47
CA LEU A 8 -3.59 3.62 -3.19
C LEU A 8 -3.21 2.95 -4.50
N PHE A 9 -3.57 3.56 -5.62
CA PHE A 9 -3.12 3.13 -6.93
C PHE A 9 -1.87 3.91 -7.31
N LEU A 10 -0.82 3.19 -7.68
CA LEU A 10 0.47 3.79 -7.97
C LEU A 10 1.13 3.18 -9.20
N ILE A 11 1.74 4.03 -10.00
CA ILE A 11 2.53 3.65 -11.17
C ILE A 11 4.00 3.63 -10.77
N VAL A 12 4.67 2.52 -11.07
CA VAL A 12 6.12 2.40 -11.06
C VAL A 12 6.60 2.60 -12.50
N LYS A 13 7.35 3.68 -12.74
CA LYS A 13 7.71 4.15 -14.09
C LYS A 13 8.79 3.29 -14.76
N GLU A 14 9.64 2.67 -13.96
CA GLU A 14 10.73 1.78 -14.39
C GLU A 14 11.06 0.74 -13.32
N LYS A 15 11.92 -0.24 -13.65
CA LYS A 15 12.35 -1.23 -12.67
C LYS A 15 13.21 -0.57 -11.59
N ILE A 16 12.80 -0.66 -10.34
CA ILE A 16 13.50 -0.06 -9.20
C ILE A 16 13.70 -1.09 -8.08
N SER A 17 14.82 -0.98 -7.36
CA SER A 17 15.11 -1.77 -6.17
C SER A 17 15.19 -0.86 -4.96
N ILE A 18 14.38 -1.13 -3.94
CA ILE A 18 14.24 -0.29 -2.75
C ILE A 18 14.49 -1.14 -1.51
N LYS A 19 15.28 -0.64 -0.56
CA LYS A 19 15.43 -1.25 0.78
C LYS A 19 14.24 -0.84 1.65
N VAL A 20 13.34 -1.79 1.92
CA VAL A 20 12.07 -1.57 2.64
C VAL A 20 12.19 -2.11 4.06
N GLY A 21 12.73 -1.31 4.97
CA GLY A 21 12.81 -1.63 6.41
C GLY A 21 13.32 -3.06 6.68
N SER A 22 12.55 -3.83 7.46
CA SER A 22 12.84 -5.22 7.80
C SER A 22 12.58 -6.22 6.68
N LEU A 23 11.92 -5.82 5.58
CA LEU A 23 11.68 -6.67 4.42
C LEU A 23 12.91 -6.77 3.49
N GLY A 24 13.97 -6.01 3.76
CA GLY A 24 15.18 -6.00 2.96
C GLY A 24 14.96 -5.32 1.59
N THR A 25 15.75 -5.71 0.60
CA THR A 25 15.66 -5.14 -0.75
C THR A 25 14.55 -5.81 -1.55
N ILE A 26 13.60 -5.02 -2.02
CA ILE A 26 12.50 -5.45 -2.88
C ILE A 26 12.67 -4.81 -4.25
N THR A 27 12.53 -5.61 -5.30
CA THR A 27 12.54 -5.13 -6.69
C THR A 27 11.12 -5.01 -7.21
N PHE A 28 10.77 -3.82 -7.67
CA PHE A 28 9.51 -3.51 -8.32
C PHE A 28 9.75 -3.36 -9.82
N SER A 29 8.99 -4.11 -10.62
CA SER A 29 9.00 -3.93 -12.07
C SER A 29 8.16 -2.71 -12.46
N LYS A 30 8.38 -2.16 -13.65
CA LYS A 30 7.46 -1.19 -14.24
C LYS A 30 6.04 -1.76 -14.26
N GLY A 31 5.05 -0.96 -13.88
CA GLY A 31 3.67 -1.41 -13.84
C GLY A 31 2.74 -0.58 -12.97
N LEU A 32 1.49 -1.03 -12.92
CA LEU A 32 0.45 -0.49 -12.05
C LEU A 32 0.33 -1.37 -10.81
N TYR A 33 0.26 -0.72 -9.65
CA TYR A 33 0.17 -1.38 -8.36
C TYR A 33 -0.98 -0.83 -7.53
N VAL A 34 -1.47 -1.65 -6.61
CA VAL A 34 -2.46 -1.24 -5.61
C VAL A 34 -2.01 -1.65 -4.21
N TYR A 35 -2.03 -0.69 -3.29
CA TYR A 35 -1.85 -0.91 -1.87
C TYR A 35 -3.16 -0.75 -1.13
N ILE A 36 -3.47 -1.67 -0.22
CA ILE A 36 -4.67 -1.65 0.61
C ILE A 36 -4.23 -1.37 2.03
N GLY A 37 -4.88 -0.42 2.70
CA GLY A 37 -4.59 -0.14 4.09
C GLY A 37 -5.82 0.32 4.83
N SER A 38 -5.73 0.30 6.16
CA SER A 38 -6.77 0.83 7.03
C SER A 38 -6.29 2.03 7.83
N ALA A 39 -7.24 2.90 8.15
CA ALA A 39 -7.05 4.01 9.06
C ALA A 39 -8.26 4.03 9.99
N GLN A 40 -8.12 3.39 11.14
CA GLN A 40 -9.18 3.32 12.15
C GLN A 40 -9.26 4.60 13.00
N ASN A 41 -8.31 5.51 12.81
CA ASN A 41 -8.30 6.87 13.34
C ASN A 41 -7.77 7.82 12.26
N ASN A 42 -8.49 8.90 11.93
CA ASN A 42 -8.10 9.93 10.96
C ASN A 42 -7.72 9.40 9.57
N LEU A 43 -8.71 8.88 8.84
CA LEU A 43 -8.55 8.39 7.46
C LEU A 43 -7.89 9.40 6.52
N GLU A 44 -8.39 10.63 6.49
CA GLU A 44 -7.87 11.70 5.63
C GLU A 44 -6.39 11.98 5.92
N LYS A 45 -6.01 12.17 7.20
CA LYS A 45 -4.60 12.40 7.57
C LYS A 45 -3.69 11.24 7.19
N ARG A 46 -4.17 9.99 7.24
CA ARG A 46 -3.39 8.83 6.80
C ARG A 46 -3.16 8.87 5.29
N ILE A 47 -4.19 9.16 4.51
CA ILE A 47 -4.10 9.30 3.05
C ILE A 47 -3.18 10.46 2.68
N ASP A 48 -3.38 11.65 3.25
CA ASP A 48 -2.57 12.85 3.00
C ASP A 48 -1.09 12.58 3.24
N ARG A 49 -0.78 11.84 4.31
CA ARG A 49 0.59 11.43 4.58
C ARG A 49 1.14 10.57 3.44
N HIS A 50 0.41 9.58 2.96
CA HIS A 50 0.90 8.72 1.88
C HIS A 50 1.08 9.49 0.56
N LEU A 51 0.31 10.54 0.33
CA LEU A 51 0.44 11.43 -0.83
C LEU A 51 1.69 12.33 -0.77
N LYS A 52 2.16 12.72 0.43
CA LYS A 52 3.36 13.57 0.56
C LYS A 52 4.63 12.85 0.10
N LYS A 53 5.46 13.53 -0.71
CA LYS A 53 6.78 13.02 -1.09
C LYS A 53 7.82 13.25 0.00
N ASP A 54 7.88 14.47 0.54
CA ASP A 54 8.74 14.79 1.67
C ASP A 54 8.05 14.43 2.99
N LYS A 55 8.52 13.36 3.61
CA LYS A 55 8.04 12.87 4.91
C LYS A 55 9.07 11.91 5.52
N LYS A 56 9.10 11.87 6.86
CA LYS A 56 9.78 10.77 7.58
C LYS A 56 9.12 9.44 7.21
N ILE A 57 9.90 8.44 6.82
CA ILE A 57 9.41 7.10 6.48
C ILE A 57 8.93 6.37 7.75
N PHE A 58 7.75 5.74 7.68
CA PHE A 58 7.20 4.99 8.82
C PHE A 58 6.54 3.67 8.39
N TRP A 59 5.69 3.70 7.35
CA TRP A 59 5.03 2.50 6.81
C TRP A 59 5.82 1.91 5.63
N HIS A 60 5.66 0.61 5.38
CA HIS A 60 6.26 -0.04 4.19
C HIS A 60 5.93 0.71 2.89
N ILE A 61 4.68 1.16 2.72
CA ILE A 61 4.25 1.92 1.54
C ILE A 61 4.94 3.29 1.40
N ASP A 62 5.46 3.87 2.48
CA ASP A 62 6.18 5.13 2.41
C ASP A 62 7.49 4.99 1.62
N TYR A 63 8.17 3.85 1.70
CA TYR A 63 9.42 3.60 0.97
C TYR A 63 9.26 3.71 -0.55
N ILE A 64 8.15 3.20 -1.09
CA ILE A 64 7.89 3.27 -2.52
C ILE A 64 7.21 4.58 -2.91
N THR A 65 6.28 5.10 -2.09
CA THR A 65 5.59 6.36 -2.41
C THR A 65 6.50 7.59 -2.37
N THR A 66 7.63 7.54 -1.64
CA THR A 66 8.66 8.59 -1.66
C THR A 66 9.71 8.42 -2.75
N ASN A 67 9.72 7.28 -3.46
CA ASN A 67 10.66 7.07 -4.56
C ASN A 67 10.33 8.00 -5.75
N PRO A 68 11.32 8.62 -6.40
CA PRO A 68 11.10 9.54 -7.52
C PRO A 68 10.52 8.86 -8.77
N HIS A 69 10.72 7.55 -8.94
CA HIS A 69 10.21 6.78 -10.07
C HIS A 69 8.83 6.16 -9.81
N THR A 70 8.18 6.54 -8.70
CA THR A 70 6.82 6.09 -8.35
C THR A 70 5.88 7.28 -8.24
N GLU A 71 4.63 7.11 -8.68
CA GLU A 71 3.60 8.14 -8.60
C GLU A 71 2.28 7.54 -8.13
N ILE A 72 1.62 8.16 -7.16
CA ILE A 72 0.25 7.80 -6.78
C ILE A 72 -0.69 8.48 -7.77
N ILE A 73 -1.44 7.69 -8.52
CA ILE A 73 -2.34 8.20 -9.57
C ILE A 73 -3.78 8.33 -9.11
N SER A 74 -4.17 7.58 -8.08
CA SER A 74 -5.53 7.61 -7.56
C SER A 74 -5.59 7.07 -6.13
N VAL A 75 -6.56 7.56 -5.38
CA VAL A 75 -6.92 7.05 -4.07
C VAL A 75 -8.42 6.78 -4.06
N MET A 76 -8.78 5.56 -3.66
CA MET A 76 -10.16 5.22 -3.31
C MET A 76 -10.24 4.94 -1.81
N TYR A 77 -11.37 5.21 -1.19
CA TYR A 77 -11.56 4.89 0.21
C TYR A 77 -13.01 4.51 0.51
N LEU A 78 -13.19 3.70 1.55
CA LEU A 78 -14.49 3.35 2.10
C LEU A 78 -14.54 3.83 3.55
N GLU A 79 -15.39 4.83 3.81
CA GLU A 79 -15.64 5.33 5.16
C GLU A 79 -16.38 4.28 6.00
N ASN A 80 -16.16 4.31 7.31
CA ASN A 80 -16.75 3.39 8.30
C ASN A 80 -16.46 1.90 8.07
N ALA A 81 -15.57 1.56 7.13
CA ALA A 81 -15.11 0.21 6.91
C ALA A 81 -14.19 -0.28 8.05
N SER A 82 -14.42 -1.52 8.48
CA SER A 82 -13.60 -2.16 9.50
C SER A 82 -12.25 -2.61 8.93
N LYS A 83 -11.25 -2.73 9.81
CA LYS A 83 -9.97 -3.35 9.49
C LYS A 83 -10.11 -4.78 8.94
N ARG A 84 -11.14 -5.53 9.34
CA ARG A 84 -11.39 -6.87 8.79
C ARG A 84 -11.70 -6.85 7.29
N LEU A 85 -12.34 -5.78 6.79
CA LEU A 85 -12.65 -5.66 5.37
C LEU A 85 -11.40 -5.42 4.52
N GLU A 86 -10.41 -4.68 5.04
CA GLU A 86 -9.09 -4.50 4.42
C GLU A 86 -8.44 -5.87 4.13
N SER A 87 -8.28 -6.70 5.16
CA SER A 87 -7.73 -8.06 5.02
C SER A 87 -8.53 -8.92 4.04
N THR A 88 -9.87 -8.79 4.04
CA THR A 88 -10.73 -9.53 3.12
C THR A 88 -10.46 -9.14 1.66
N ILE A 89 -10.32 -7.84 1.38
CA ILE A 89 -10.00 -7.33 0.04
C ILE A 89 -8.61 -7.78 -0.38
N ALA A 90 -7.61 -7.64 0.50
CA ALA A 90 -6.24 -8.06 0.21
C ALA A 90 -6.15 -9.56 -0.10
N CYS A 91 -6.81 -10.42 0.69
CA CYS A 91 -6.92 -11.85 0.42
C CYS A 91 -7.55 -12.13 -0.94
N ASN A 92 -8.62 -11.43 -1.31
CA ASN A 92 -9.25 -11.64 -2.60
C ASN A 92 -8.38 -11.18 -3.78
N LEU A 93 -7.65 -10.07 -3.65
CA LEU A 93 -6.70 -9.62 -4.67
C LEU A 93 -5.52 -10.58 -4.80
N SER A 94 -5.06 -11.18 -3.70
CA SER A 94 -3.96 -12.15 -3.72
C SER A 94 -4.24 -13.41 -4.55
N LYS A 95 -5.51 -13.71 -4.83
CA LYS A 95 -5.94 -14.84 -5.68
C LYS A 95 -5.81 -14.52 -7.18
N LYS A 96 -5.74 -13.23 -7.54
CA LYS A 96 -5.77 -12.75 -8.93
C LYS A 96 -4.47 -12.08 -9.36
N PHE A 97 -3.75 -11.45 -8.44
CA PHE A 97 -2.63 -10.56 -8.74
C PHE A 97 -1.35 -10.99 -8.04
N SER A 98 -0.20 -10.67 -8.65
CA SER A 98 1.10 -10.92 -8.05
C SER A 98 1.30 -10.03 -6.82
N LYS A 99 1.55 -10.67 -5.68
CA LYS A 99 1.72 -9.98 -4.40
C LYS A 99 3.18 -9.66 -4.08
N ILE A 100 3.41 -8.54 -3.42
CA ILE A 100 4.70 -8.22 -2.80
C ILE A 100 4.69 -8.83 -1.40
N LYS A 101 5.37 -9.97 -1.25
CA LYS A 101 5.32 -10.79 -0.03
C LYS A 101 5.61 -9.97 1.23
N ASN A 102 4.80 -10.18 2.26
CA ASN A 102 4.86 -9.55 3.59
C ASN A 102 4.66 -8.03 3.62
N PHE A 103 4.39 -7.39 2.46
CA PHE A 103 4.31 -5.95 2.38
C PHE A 103 3.04 -5.41 3.02
N GLY A 104 3.20 -4.56 4.05
CA GLY A 104 2.09 -3.97 4.79
C GLY A 104 1.22 -4.95 5.59
N ALA A 105 1.66 -6.20 5.78
CA ALA A 105 0.88 -7.27 6.41
C ALA A 105 1.38 -7.66 7.82
N THR A 106 2.15 -6.78 8.48
CA THR A 106 2.83 -7.11 9.74
C THR A 106 1.88 -7.54 10.85
N ASP A 107 0.69 -6.94 10.89
CA ASP A 107 -0.34 -7.17 11.90
C ASP A 107 -1.55 -7.96 11.36
N ASP A 108 -1.45 -8.51 10.15
CA ASP A 108 -2.49 -9.31 9.51
C ASP A 108 -2.10 -10.80 9.52
N LYS A 109 -2.87 -11.60 10.27
CA LYS A 109 -2.68 -13.05 10.36
C LYS A 109 -3.35 -13.83 9.22
N THR A 110 -4.17 -13.15 8.41
CA THR A 110 -5.03 -13.77 7.40
C THR A 110 -4.49 -13.57 5.99
N CYS A 111 -3.98 -12.38 5.68
CA CYS A 111 -3.32 -12.08 4.41
C CYS A 111 -1.84 -11.82 4.61
N ASN A 112 -0.99 -12.37 3.75
CA ASN A 112 0.45 -12.18 3.83
C ASN A 112 0.98 -11.05 2.93
N SER A 113 0.11 -10.21 2.38
CA SER A 113 0.49 -9.01 1.64
C SER A 113 -0.72 -8.10 1.46
N HIS A 114 -0.47 -6.80 1.48
CA HIS A 114 -1.44 -5.76 1.15
C HIS A 114 -1.04 -4.96 -0.08
N PHE A 115 -0.07 -5.45 -0.85
CA PHE A 115 0.47 -4.74 -1.99
C PHE A 115 0.63 -5.64 -3.21
N PHE A 116 0.02 -5.24 -4.33
CA PHE A 116 -0.16 -6.11 -5.48
C PHE A 116 0.17 -5.39 -6.78
N LYS A 117 0.75 -6.12 -7.74
CA LYS A 117 0.94 -5.68 -9.13
C LYS A 117 -0.29 -6.06 -9.95
N LEU A 118 -0.91 -5.06 -10.58
CA LEU A 118 -2.08 -5.23 -11.44
C LEU A 118 -1.72 -5.46 -12.91
N ILE A 119 -0.66 -4.80 -13.39
CA ILE A 119 -0.15 -4.86 -14.77
C ILE A 119 1.38 -4.86 -14.72
#